data_AF-A0A2E2N4N5-F1
#
_entry.id   AF-A0A2E2N4N5-F1
#
_cell.length_a   1.000
_cell.length_b   1.000
_cell.length_c   1.000
_cell.angle_alpha   90.00
_cell.angle_beta   90.00
_cell.angle_gamma   90.00
#
_symmetry.space_group_name_H-M   'P 1'
#
loop_
_entity.id
_entity.type
_entity.pdbx_description
1 polymer ?
#
loop_
_entity_poly.entity_id
_entity_poly.type
_entity_poly.pdbx_seq_one_letter_code
_entity_poly.pdbx_strand_id
1 'polypeptide(L)'
;MYVGLALGLSLATLAPKAGADPMEVTSDVSATPCSQRLQPVFAPDLDDVEGEIDDIIEQRFGSHRDWGLENLSLVEDPQAGAVLRAFFPAGTSSPSDGKRGGAGFYAAPQALAGAEHACLRYRLHFPDGFDFVKGGKLPGLYGGEAPSGGTQATGDNGFSARFMWRRDGQGELYAYVVNQDTAYGASLGRGSWHFASGDWVTVEQEIRLNDPDRQDGLMRVWIDGEPRLEVSGVEFRDVQDAHIDGLMFSTFFGGTGESWRTPRDQYLDFADFKFYRR
;
A
#
# COMPACT_ATOMS: atom_id res chain seq x y z
N MET A 1 47.87 13.76 -19.03
CA MET A 1 47.60 14.19 -17.64
C MET A 1 46.10 14.38 -17.52
N TYR A 2 45.39 13.32 -17.16
CA TYR A 2 43.95 13.35 -16.85
C TYR A 2 43.79 12.53 -15.58
N VAL A 3 43.50 13.23 -14.48
CA VAL A 3 43.19 12.62 -13.19
C VAL A 3 41.68 12.40 -13.17
N GLY A 4 41.26 11.14 -13.24
CA GLY A 4 39.86 10.77 -13.04
C GLY A 4 39.56 10.77 -11.55
N LEU A 5 38.75 11.73 -11.09
CA LEU A 5 38.15 11.71 -9.76
C LEU A 5 37.01 10.67 -9.76
N ALA A 6 37.24 9.52 -9.14
CA ALA A 6 36.16 8.61 -8.79
C ALA A 6 35.43 9.20 -7.56
N LEU A 7 34.23 9.73 -7.75
CA LEU A 7 33.33 10.01 -6.63
C LEU A 7 32.85 8.67 -6.07
N GLY A 8 33.38 8.27 -4.93
CA GLY A 8 32.79 7.21 -4.13
C GLY A 8 31.45 7.68 -3.56
N LEU A 9 30.35 7.03 -3.96
CA LEU A 9 29.10 7.11 -3.20
C LEU A 9 29.35 6.44 -1.84
N SER A 10 29.48 7.26 -0.80
CA SER A 10 29.40 6.80 0.57
C SER A 10 27.94 6.40 0.84
N LEU A 11 27.67 5.10 0.95
CA LEU A 11 26.47 4.61 1.62
C LEU A 11 26.62 4.94 3.11
N ALA A 12 26.15 6.13 3.51
CA ALA A 12 25.98 6.44 4.90
C ALA A 12 24.84 5.57 5.44
N THR A 13 25.19 4.47 6.10
CA THR A 13 24.27 3.78 7.01
C THR A 13 24.02 4.72 8.18
N LEU A 14 22.95 5.51 8.11
CA LEU A 14 22.41 6.15 9.30
C LEU A 14 21.97 5.04 10.24
N ALA A 15 22.67 4.91 11.36
CA ALA A 15 22.23 4.06 12.45
C ALA A 15 20.83 4.52 12.90
N PRO A 16 19.95 3.60 13.35
CA PRO A 16 18.68 4.00 13.95
C PRO A 16 18.92 5.03 15.05
N LYS A 17 17.99 5.99 15.24
CA LYS A 17 17.99 6.90 16.40
C LYS A 17 18.27 6.02 17.63
N ALA A 18 19.40 6.25 18.29
CA ALA A 18 19.78 5.49 19.47
C ALA A 18 18.70 5.67 20.55
N GLY A 19 18.01 4.59 20.92
CA GLY A 19 17.01 4.58 21.99
C GLY A 19 15.54 4.45 21.59
N ALA A 20 15.21 4.24 20.32
CA ALA A 20 13.86 3.84 19.91
C ALA A 20 13.58 2.38 20.28
N ASP A 21 12.44 2.11 20.93
CA ASP A 21 11.99 0.74 21.13
C ASP A 21 11.54 0.15 19.78
N PRO A 22 11.76 -1.16 19.55
CA PRO A 22 11.28 -1.80 18.33
C PRO A 22 9.74 -1.79 18.30
N MET A 23 9.17 -1.68 17.10
CA MET A 23 7.72 -1.85 16.93
C MET A 23 7.28 -3.21 17.47
N GLU A 24 6.18 -3.22 18.22
CA GLU A 24 5.56 -4.45 18.72
C GLU A 24 4.55 -4.95 17.70
N VAL A 25 4.64 -6.24 17.32
CA VAL A 25 3.78 -6.85 16.31
C VAL A 25 3.04 -8.02 16.93
N THR A 26 1.71 -8.00 16.87
CA THR A 26 0.85 -9.06 17.41
C THR A 26 -0.29 -9.43 16.47
N SER A 27 -0.72 -10.69 16.50
CA SER A 27 -1.97 -11.14 15.86
C SER A 27 -3.16 -11.17 16.82
N ASP A 28 -2.95 -10.91 18.11
CA ASP A 28 -4.00 -10.84 19.13
C ASP A 28 -4.62 -9.43 19.15
N VAL A 29 -5.43 -9.13 18.14
CA VAL A 29 -6.10 -7.83 18.00
C VAL A 29 -7.50 -7.91 18.60
N SER A 30 -7.76 -7.10 19.62
CA SER A 30 -9.07 -7.03 20.29
C SER A 30 -10.01 -5.97 19.71
N ALA A 31 -9.50 -5.07 18.86
CA ALA A 31 -10.30 -4.02 18.24
C ALA A 31 -11.16 -4.56 17.09
N THR A 32 -12.42 -4.11 17.05
CA THR A 32 -13.31 -4.37 15.92
C THR A 32 -12.86 -3.57 14.68
N PRO A 33 -13.19 -4.05 13.46
CA PRO A 33 -12.86 -3.35 12.22
C PRO A 33 -13.31 -1.90 12.22
N CYS A 34 -12.54 -1.02 11.56
CA CYS A 34 -12.86 0.40 11.47
C CYS A 34 -14.20 0.65 10.77
N SER A 35 -14.55 -0.16 9.77
CA SER A 35 -15.84 -0.08 9.07
C SER A 35 -17.07 -0.30 9.98
N GLN A 36 -16.89 -0.97 11.12
CA GLN A 36 -17.96 -1.18 12.11
C GLN A 36 -18.02 -0.07 13.18
N ARG A 37 -16.99 0.78 13.25
CA ARG A 37 -16.87 1.85 14.26
C ARG A 37 -17.06 3.25 13.69
N LEU A 38 -16.78 3.44 12.39
CA LEU A 38 -16.72 4.74 11.74
C LEU A 38 -17.66 4.77 10.53
N GLN A 39 -18.11 5.97 10.14
CA GLN A 39 -18.83 6.18 8.88
C GLN A 39 -17.84 6.53 7.76
N PRO A 40 -18.05 6.06 6.52
CA PRO A 40 -17.21 6.46 5.40
C PRO A 40 -17.27 7.97 5.17
N VAL A 41 -16.12 8.60 4.97
CA VAL A 41 -15.99 10.03 4.65
C VAL A 41 -15.73 10.27 3.16
N PHE A 42 -15.26 9.23 2.45
CA PHE A 42 -15.08 9.24 1.00
C PHE A 42 -15.17 7.80 0.48
N ALA A 43 -15.85 7.62 -0.65
CA ALA A 43 -16.02 6.33 -1.31
C ALA A 43 -16.12 6.59 -2.82
N PRO A 44 -15.01 6.45 -3.57
CA PRO A 44 -15.03 6.67 -5.01
C PRO A 44 -15.93 5.63 -5.67
N ASP A 45 -16.92 6.12 -6.40
CA ASP A 45 -17.89 5.30 -7.13
C ASP A 45 -17.35 4.98 -8.52
N LEU A 46 -17.32 3.68 -8.85
CA LEU A 46 -16.82 3.16 -10.12
C LEU A 46 -17.95 2.77 -11.08
N ASP A 47 -19.21 2.84 -10.64
CA ASP A 47 -20.37 2.47 -11.45
C ASP A 47 -20.74 3.58 -12.46
N ASP A 48 -21.39 3.18 -13.56
CA ASP A 48 -21.97 4.06 -14.59
C ASP A 48 -21.01 5.15 -15.13
N VAL A 49 -19.73 4.81 -15.33
CA VAL A 49 -18.71 5.73 -15.86
C VAL A 49 -18.34 5.40 -17.31
N GLU A 50 -18.40 6.41 -18.17
CA GLU A 50 -17.88 6.35 -19.53
C GLU A 50 -16.67 7.28 -19.66
N GLY A 51 -15.65 6.87 -20.40
CA GLY A 51 -14.44 7.66 -20.65
C GLY A 51 -13.18 6.82 -20.77
N GLU A 52 -12.07 7.49 -21.05
CA GLU A 52 -10.75 6.87 -20.99
C GLU A 52 -10.35 6.64 -19.52
N ILE A 53 -9.57 5.59 -19.27
CA ILE A 53 -9.30 5.13 -17.90
C ILE A 53 -8.53 6.17 -17.06
N ASP A 54 -7.69 6.98 -17.68
CA ASP A 54 -6.97 8.09 -17.03
C ASP A 54 -7.93 9.16 -16.52
N ASP A 55 -8.87 9.61 -17.35
CA ASP A 55 -9.90 10.58 -16.96
C ASP A 55 -10.78 10.03 -15.82
N ILE A 56 -11.13 8.75 -15.87
CA ILE A 56 -11.94 8.09 -14.84
C ILE A 56 -11.19 8.07 -13.51
N ILE A 57 -9.92 7.68 -13.50
CA ILE A 57 -9.12 7.60 -12.28
C ILE A 57 -8.89 9.00 -11.69
N GLU A 58 -8.64 10.02 -12.53
CA GLU A 58 -8.56 11.41 -12.09
C GLU A 58 -9.89 11.88 -11.50
N GLN A 59 -11.01 11.66 -12.18
CA GLN A 59 -12.33 12.10 -11.73
C GLN A 59 -12.76 11.43 -10.43
N ARG A 60 -12.56 10.12 -10.30
CA ARG A 60 -13.08 9.34 -9.17
C ARG A 60 -12.18 9.40 -7.96
N PHE A 61 -10.86 9.47 -8.15
CA PHE A 61 -9.91 9.46 -7.04
C PHE A 61 -9.21 10.82 -6.80
N GLY A 62 -9.26 11.76 -7.74
CA GLY A 62 -8.39 12.93 -7.72
C GLY A 62 -6.92 12.51 -7.87
N SER A 63 -6.66 11.62 -8.82
CA SER A 63 -5.36 10.96 -8.94
C SER A 63 -4.23 11.93 -9.27
N HIS A 64 -3.02 11.58 -8.83
CA HIS A 64 -1.79 12.26 -9.18
C HIS A 64 -0.59 11.31 -9.04
N ARG A 65 0.54 11.69 -9.65
CA ARG A 65 1.77 10.88 -9.72
C ARG A 65 1.53 9.51 -10.36
N ASP A 66 0.71 9.52 -11.41
CA ASP A 66 0.17 8.33 -12.04
C ASP A 66 1.21 7.62 -12.92
N TRP A 67 1.11 6.29 -12.98
CA TRP A 67 1.90 5.47 -13.88
C TRP A 67 1.17 4.16 -14.20
N GLY A 68 1.37 3.66 -15.42
CA GLY A 68 0.82 2.36 -15.82
C GLY A 68 -0.71 2.34 -15.90
N LEU A 69 -1.38 3.49 -16.01
CA LEU A 69 -2.84 3.56 -16.11
C LEU A 69 -3.35 2.85 -17.36
N GLU A 70 -2.52 2.72 -18.40
CA GLU A 70 -2.81 1.91 -19.59
C GLU A 70 -3.01 0.41 -19.29
N ASN A 71 -2.61 -0.06 -18.10
CA ASN A 71 -2.86 -1.43 -17.63
C ASN A 71 -4.11 -1.51 -16.72
N LEU A 72 -4.86 -0.43 -16.56
CA LEU A 72 -6.11 -0.42 -15.82
C LEU A 72 -7.30 -0.48 -16.78
N SER A 73 -8.39 -1.06 -16.31
CA SER A 73 -9.69 -1.07 -16.99
C SER A 73 -10.81 -1.17 -15.96
N LEU A 74 -11.97 -0.61 -16.27
CA LEU A 74 -13.19 -0.93 -15.55
C LEU A 74 -13.87 -2.13 -16.21
N VAL A 75 -14.28 -3.10 -15.39
CA VAL A 75 -15.00 -4.29 -15.85
C VAL A 75 -16.17 -4.58 -14.91
N GLU A 76 -17.26 -5.10 -15.46
CA GLU A 76 -18.40 -5.57 -14.68
C GLU A 76 -18.08 -6.94 -14.05
N ASP A 77 -18.27 -7.05 -12.74
CA ASP A 77 -18.18 -8.29 -11.97
C ASP A 77 -19.54 -8.64 -11.34
N PRO A 78 -20.06 -9.86 -11.54
CA PRO A 78 -21.37 -10.27 -11.00
C PRO A 78 -21.52 -10.19 -9.48
N GLN A 79 -20.41 -10.22 -8.72
CA GLN A 79 -20.41 -10.20 -7.25
C GLN A 79 -20.02 -8.84 -6.66
N ALA A 80 -19.46 -7.94 -7.47
CA ALA A 80 -18.87 -6.69 -7.00
C ALA A 80 -19.31 -5.43 -7.77
N GLY A 81 -20.08 -5.55 -8.85
CA GLY A 81 -20.46 -4.42 -9.71
C GLY A 81 -19.30 -3.98 -10.59
N ALA A 82 -19.16 -2.68 -10.85
CA ALA A 82 -17.99 -2.18 -11.57
C ALA A 82 -16.72 -2.32 -10.70
N VAL A 83 -15.69 -2.95 -11.26
CA VAL A 83 -14.40 -3.16 -10.59
C VAL A 83 -13.25 -2.59 -11.39
N LEU A 84 -12.24 -2.08 -10.69
CA LEU A 84 -10.99 -1.65 -11.28
C LEU A 84 -10.07 -2.86 -11.44
N ARG A 85 -9.90 -3.32 -12.68
CA ARG A 85 -9.02 -4.43 -13.05
C ARG A 85 -7.64 -3.93 -13.44
N ALA A 86 -6.62 -4.41 -12.74
CA ALA A 86 -5.21 -4.20 -13.09
C ALA A 86 -4.66 -5.39 -13.88
N PHE A 87 -4.03 -5.10 -15.02
CA PHE A 87 -3.41 -6.08 -15.90
C PHE A 87 -1.89 -6.18 -15.67
N PHE A 88 -1.39 -7.40 -15.56
CA PHE A 88 0.04 -7.73 -15.43
C PHE A 88 0.46 -8.57 -16.63
N PRO A 89 1.10 -7.99 -17.65
CA PRO A 89 1.59 -8.75 -18.78
C PRO A 89 2.65 -9.77 -18.37
N ALA A 90 2.69 -10.91 -19.05
CA ALA A 90 3.73 -11.92 -18.89
C ALA A 90 5.14 -11.29 -18.98
N GLY A 91 6.02 -11.70 -18.08
CA GLY A 91 7.40 -11.20 -18.02
C GLY A 91 7.57 -9.84 -17.33
N THR A 92 6.53 -9.27 -16.72
CA THR A 92 6.64 -8.00 -15.98
C THR A 92 6.88 -8.23 -14.48
N SER A 93 7.70 -7.37 -13.87
CA SER A 93 7.90 -7.30 -12.41
C SER A 93 7.79 -5.84 -11.94
N SER A 94 8.75 -5.34 -11.16
CA SER A 94 8.71 -3.96 -10.66
C SER A 94 8.71 -2.97 -11.83
N PRO A 95 8.12 -1.77 -11.65
CA PRO A 95 8.14 -0.73 -12.70
C PRO A 95 9.56 -0.30 -13.13
N SER A 96 10.57 -0.60 -12.30
CA SER A 96 11.99 -0.37 -12.60
C SER A 96 12.66 -1.46 -13.46
N ASP A 97 12.01 -2.60 -13.72
CA ASP A 97 12.57 -3.75 -14.47
C ASP A 97 12.32 -3.67 -15.99
N GLY A 98 11.81 -2.54 -16.50
CA GLY A 98 11.57 -2.30 -17.92
C GLY A 98 10.09 -2.23 -18.28
N LYS A 99 9.53 -3.29 -18.91
CA LYS A 99 8.11 -3.34 -19.28
C LYS A 99 7.26 -3.30 -18.01
N ARG A 100 6.30 -2.36 -17.96
CA ARG A 100 5.42 -2.17 -16.81
C ARG A 100 4.27 -3.16 -16.84
N GLY A 101 3.96 -3.72 -15.68
CA GLY A 101 2.73 -4.47 -15.41
C GLY A 101 2.10 -3.94 -14.14
N GLY A 102 0.78 -3.89 -14.11
CA GLY A 102 0.02 -3.17 -13.11
C GLY A 102 0.14 -1.66 -13.26
N ALA A 103 -0.23 -0.96 -12.19
CA ALA A 103 -0.38 0.49 -12.19
C ALA A 103 -0.18 1.08 -10.80
N GLY A 104 -0.05 2.40 -10.75
CA GLY A 104 -0.13 3.13 -9.51
C GLY A 104 -0.54 4.59 -9.70
N PHE A 105 -1.18 5.11 -8.67
CA PHE A 105 -1.61 6.49 -8.55
C PHE A 105 -1.77 6.83 -7.07
N TYR A 106 -1.77 8.12 -6.77
CA TYR A 106 -1.99 8.63 -5.42
C TYR A 106 -3.31 9.39 -5.39
N ALA A 107 -4.07 9.21 -4.31
CA ALA A 107 -5.31 9.94 -4.08
C ALA A 107 -5.25 10.61 -2.71
N ALA A 108 -5.46 11.92 -2.68
CA ALA A 108 -5.50 12.72 -1.46
C ALA A 108 -6.89 13.38 -1.31
N PRO A 109 -7.94 12.60 -1.02
CA PRO A 109 -9.29 13.15 -0.98
C PRO A 109 -9.40 14.20 0.13
N GLN A 110 -10.01 15.35 -0.18
CA GLN A 110 -10.16 16.46 0.76
C GLN A 110 -10.80 16.06 2.10
N ALA A 111 -11.62 15.00 2.11
CA ALA A 111 -12.23 14.43 3.31
C ALA A 111 -11.19 13.95 4.36
N LEU A 112 -9.97 13.61 3.92
CA LEU A 112 -8.85 13.20 4.78
C LEU A 112 -7.89 14.35 5.13
N ALA A 113 -8.13 15.58 4.69
CA ALA A 113 -7.26 16.71 4.99
C ALA A 113 -7.07 16.89 6.51
N GLY A 114 -5.82 16.80 6.98
CA GLY A 114 -5.48 16.89 8.41
C GLY A 114 -5.84 15.63 9.22
N ALA A 115 -5.96 14.46 8.59
CA ALA A 115 -6.27 13.23 9.31
C ALA A 115 -5.04 12.70 10.06
N GLU A 116 -5.19 12.48 11.37
CA GLU A 116 -4.21 11.78 12.21
C GLU A 116 -4.62 10.33 12.48
N HIS A 117 -5.89 10.00 12.25
CA HIS A 117 -6.45 8.67 12.40
C HIS A 117 -7.40 8.40 11.24
N ALA A 118 -7.02 7.50 10.35
CA ALA A 118 -7.79 7.14 9.17
C ALA A 118 -7.83 5.63 8.97
N CYS A 119 -8.81 5.18 8.19
CA CYS A 119 -8.88 3.81 7.75
C CYS A 119 -9.23 3.73 6.26
N LEU A 120 -8.69 2.70 5.61
CA LEU A 120 -8.96 2.31 4.24
C LEU A 120 -9.60 0.93 4.25
N ARG A 121 -10.70 0.78 3.51
CA ARG A 121 -11.31 -0.51 3.18
C ARG A 121 -11.41 -0.65 1.67
N TYR A 122 -11.12 -1.82 1.14
CA TYR A 122 -11.43 -2.18 -0.26
C TYR A 122 -11.62 -3.68 -0.39
N ARG A 123 -12.28 -4.10 -1.46
CA ARG A 123 -12.37 -5.50 -1.87
C ARG A 123 -11.27 -5.81 -2.89
N LEU A 124 -10.70 -7.00 -2.79
CA LEU A 124 -9.62 -7.50 -3.63
C LEU A 124 -9.97 -8.90 -4.10
N HIS A 125 -9.73 -9.18 -5.37
CA HIS A 125 -9.92 -10.51 -5.93
C HIS A 125 -8.69 -10.91 -6.77
N PHE A 126 -8.12 -12.04 -6.37
CA PHE A 126 -7.12 -12.77 -7.13
C PHE A 126 -7.88 -13.81 -7.97
N PRO A 127 -7.91 -13.72 -9.31
CA PRO A 127 -8.62 -14.69 -10.13
C PRO A 127 -8.18 -16.13 -9.90
N ASP A 128 -9.07 -17.09 -10.16
CA ASP A 128 -8.80 -18.52 -9.98
C ASP A 128 -7.46 -18.94 -10.60
N GLY A 129 -6.66 -19.62 -9.78
CA GLY A 129 -5.35 -20.11 -10.16
C GLY A 129 -4.28 -19.03 -10.31
N PHE A 130 -4.48 -17.79 -9.81
CA PHE A 130 -3.44 -16.75 -9.80
C PHE A 130 -2.08 -17.28 -9.31
N ASP A 131 -1.02 -17.00 -10.07
CA ASP A 131 0.36 -17.33 -9.69
C ASP A 131 0.97 -16.17 -8.91
N PHE A 132 1.14 -16.38 -7.61
CA PHE A 132 1.70 -15.39 -6.69
C PHE A 132 3.20 -15.13 -6.89
N VAL A 133 3.91 -16.00 -7.63
CA VAL A 133 5.36 -15.97 -7.84
C VAL A 133 6.10 -15.75 -6.52
N LYS A 134 6.80 -14.62 -6.34
CA LYS A 134 7.49 -14.27 -5.09
C LYS A 134 6.75 -13.19 -4.28
N GLY A 135 5.73 -12.58 -4.88
CA GLY A 135 5.02 -11.46 -4.30
C GLY A 135 4.85 -10.26 -5.22
N GLY A 136 4.10 -9.30 -4.71
CA GLY A 136 3.85 -8.03 -5.36
C GLY A 136 3.14 -7.06 -4.43
N LYS A 137 2.88 -5.85 -4.91
CA LYS A 137 2.33 -4.75 -4.12
C LYS A 137 0.81 -4.68 -4.23
N LEU A 138 0.19 -4.26 -3.14
CA LEU A 138 -1.23 -3.94 -3.06
C LEU A 138 -1.39 -2.51 -2.49
N PRO A 139 -2.53 -1.85 -2.76
CA PRO A 139 -2.79 -0.50 -2.28
C PRO A 139 -2.71 -0.37 -0.75
N GLY A 140 -2.49 0.84 -0.25
CA GLY A 140 -2.56 1.13 1.19
C GLY A 140 -2.48 2.63 1.48
N LEU A 141 -2.59 3.00 2.75
CA LEU A 141 -2.54 4.40 3.17
C LEU A 141 -1.13 4.99 3.10
N TYR A 142 -1.04 6.31 2.88
CA TYR A 142 0.20 7.07 2.92
C TYR A 142 0.00 8.48 3.52
N GLY A 143 1.12 9.15 3.78
CA GLY A 143 1.18 10.59 4.06
C GLY A 143 2.46 11.20 3.51
N GLY A 144 2.44 12.51 3.25
CA GLY A 144 3.56 13.30 2.73
C GLY A 144 4.03 12.82 1.35
N GLU A 145 5.34 12.70 1.18
CA GLU A 145 5.96 12.30 -0.08
C GLU A 145 5.78 10.80 -0.41
N ALA A 146 5.27 10.03 0.56
CA ALA A 146 5.10 8.57 0.49
C ALA A 146 6.43 7.83 0.20
N PRO A 147 7.39 7.83 1.14
CA PRO A 147 8.68 7.14 0.97
C PRO A 147 8.49 5.70 0.49
N SER A 148 9.19 5.33 -0.57
CA SER A 148 9.12 4.01 -1.19
C SER A 148 10.35 3.72 -2.06
N GLY A 149 10.51 2.49 -2.56
CA GLY A 149 11.59 2.17 -3.50
C GLY A 149 13.00 2.24 -2.91
N GLY A 150 13.12 2.29 -1.58
CA GLY A 150 14.40 2.47 -0.86
C GLY A 150 14.60 3.88 -0.29
N THR A 151 13.72 4.82 -0.60
CA THR A 151 13.67 6.12 0.09
C THR A 151 13.22 5.91 1.54
N GLN A 152 14.03 6.38 2.50
CA GLN A 152 13.73 6.27 3.92
C GLN A 152 12.66 7.30 4.34
N ALA A 153 11.87 6.95 5.35
CA ALA A 153 11.02 7.90 6.06
C ALA A 153 11.88 8.63 7.10
N THR A 154 11.86 9.97 7.07
CA THR A 154 12.70 10.83 7.91
C THR A 154 11.91 11.52 9.03
N GLY A 155 10.59 11.33 9.07
CA GLY A 155 9.68 11.91 10.06
C GLY A 155 9.02 13.22 9.61
N ASP A 156 9.58 13.89 8.61
CA ASP A 156 9.03 15.10 7.99
C ASP A 156 8.56 14.87 6.53
N ASN A 157 9.18 13.92 5.82
CA ASN A 157 8.81 13.58 4.44
C ASN A 157 7.62 12.61 4.33
N GLY A 158 7.05 12.17 5.45
CA GLY A 158 5.87 11.30 5.49
C GLY A 158 6.17 9.80 5.58
N PHE A 159 5.18 8.99 5.21
CA PHE A 159 5.21 7.53 5.38
C PHE A 159 4.43 6.84 4.25
N SER A 160 4.65 5.54 4.06
CA SER A 160 3.75 4.70 3.25
C SER A 160 3.50 3.36 3.93
N ALA A 161 2.28 2.86 3.88
CA ALA A 161 1.90 1.58 4.48
C ALA A 161 1.04 0.80 3.48
N ARG A 162 1.71 0.18 2.51
CA ARG A 162 1.06 -0.66 1.49
C ARG A 162 0.95 -2.10 1.96
N PHE A 163 0.14 -2.90 1.27
CA PHE A 163 0.18 -4.34 1.45
C PHE A 163 1.11 -5.00 0.43
N MET A 164 1.52 -6.23 0.73
CA MET A 164 2.09 -7.14 -0.25
C MET A 164 1.41 -8.50 -0.18
N TRP A 165 1.29 -9.15 -1.34
CA TRP A 165 1.24 -10.61 -1.37
C TRP A 165 2.66 -11.16 -1.50
N ARG A 166 2.83 -12.41 -1.09
CA ARG A 166 4.06 -13.20 -1.16
C ARG A 166 3.74 -14.58 -1.74
N ARG A 167 4.76 -15.46 -1.76
CA ARG A 167 4.59 -16.87 -2.13
C ARG A 167 3.41 -17.49 -1.40
N ASP A 168 2.70 -18.35 -2.12
CA ASP A 168 1.59 -19.14 -1.57
C ASP A 168 0.45 -18.26 -1.00
N GLY A 169 0.33 -17.03 -1.50
CA GLY A 169 -0.73 -16.10 -1.08
C GLY A 169 -0.48 -15.42 0.27
N GLN A 170 0.65 -15.65 0.94
CA GLN A 170 0.96 -14.98 2.21
C GLN A 170 0.83 -13.46 2.09
N GLY A 171 0.07 -12.84 2.99
CA GLY A 171 -0.03 -11.38 3.07
C GLY A 171 0.96 -10.79 4.06
N GLU A 172 1.34 -9.53 3.85
CA GLU A 172 2.06 -8.72 4.83
C GLU A 172 1.65 -7.24 4.69
N LEU A 173 1.79 -6.51 5.79
CA LEU A 173 1.82 -5.06 5.77
C LEU A 173 3.26 -4.62 5.50
N TYR A 174 3.44 -3.77 4.50
CA TYR A 174 4.74 -3.32 4.02
C TYR A 174 4.89 -1.81 4.19
N ALA A 175 5.56 -1.41 5.26
CA ALA A 175 5.57 -0.03 5.72
C ALA A 175 6.94 0.65 5.57
N TYR A 176 6.94 1.90 5.14
CA TYR A 176 8.05 2.84 5.27
C TYR A 176 7.73 3.82 6.40
N VAL A 177 8.42 3.68 7.54
CA VAL A 177 8.21 4.45 8.78
C VAL A 177 9.57 4.81 9.41
N VAL A 178 9.61 5.77 10.33
CA VAL A 178 10.86 6.35 10.86
C VAL A 178 11.69 5.31 11.61
N ASN A 179 11.04 4.56 12.51
CA ASN A 179 11.71 3.57 13.37
C ASN A 179 11.81 2.17 12.73
N GLN A 180 11.87 2.08 11.39
CA GLN A 180 12.21 0.84 10.70
C GLN A 180 13.73 0.58 10.72
N ASP A 181 14.12 -0.69 10.70
CA ASP A 181 15.52 -1.13 10.73
C ASP A 181 16.02 -1.67 9.38
N THR A 182 15.22 -1.52 8.31
CA THR A 182 15.52 -2.04 6.98
C THR A 182 15.71 -0.93 5.94
N ALA A 183 16.54 -1.20 4.93
CA ALA A 183 16.79 -0.24 3.83
C ALA A 183 15.60 -0.10 2.87
N TYR A 184 14.73 -1.10 2.84
CA TYR A 184 13.44 -1.04 2.16
C TYR A 184 12.33 -1.04 3.21
N GLY A 185 11.06 -1.16 2.82
CA GLY A 185 9.97 -1.18 3.81
C GLY A 185 10.06 -2.38 4.76
N ALA A 186 9.61 -2.17 5.99
CA ALA A 186 9.44 -3.19 7.00
C ALA A 186 8.34 -4.19 6.60
N SER A 187 8.64 -5.48 6.69
CA SER A 187 7.70 -6.57 6.44
C SER A 187 7.02 -6.97 7.75
N LEU A 188 5.79 -6.54 7.97
CA LEU A 188 5.05 -6.70 9.22
C LEU A 188 3.93 -7.74 9.05
N GLY A 189 3.91 -8.74 9.94
CA GLY A 189 2.84 -9.75 9.96
C GLY A 189 2.85 -10.71 8.77
N ARG A 190 4.00 -10.93 8.09
CA ARG A 190 4.05 -11.85 6.93
C ARG A 190 3.49 -13.21 7.30
N GLY A 191 2.48 -13.64 6.56
CA GLY A 191 1.85 -14.95 6.72
C GLY A 191 0.87 -15.03 7.88
N SER A 192 0.57 -13.94 8.60
CA SER A 192 -0.53 -13.92 9.58
C SER A 192 -1.91 -13.97 8.91
N TRP A 193 -1.96 -13.78 7.58
CA TRP A 193 -3.07 -14.16 6.71
C TRP A 193 -2.55 -14.63 5.35
N HIS A 194 -3.44 -15.27 4.58
CA HIS A 194 -3.18 -15.71 3.22
C HIS A 194 -4.34 -15.25 2.33
N PHE A 195 -4.01 -14.72 1.16
CA PHE A 195 -4.94 -14.45 0.08
C PHE A 195 -5.15 -15.75 -0.72
N ALA A 196 -6.40 -16.18 -0.83
CA ALA A 196 -6.76 -17.26 -1.75
C ALA A 196 -7.04 -16.70 -3.15
N SER A 197 -6.84 -17.52 -4.17
CA SER A 197 -7.39 -17.25 -5.50
C SER A 197 -8.87 -17.67 -5.56
N GLY A 198 -9.68 -16.96 -6.33
CA GLY A 198 -11.07 -17.28 -6.65
C GLY A 198 -12.08 -16.43 -5.88
N ASP A 199 -11.91 -16.29 -4.57
CA ASP A 199 -12.85 -15.55 -3.74
C ASP A 199 -12.44 -14.07 -3.59
N TRP A 200 -13.45 -13.21 -3.53
CA TRP A 200 -13.27 -11.82 -3.10
C TRP A 200 -12.95 -11.76 -1.61
N VAL A 201 -11.96 -10.97 -1.25
CA VAL A 201 -11.64 -10.65 0.15
C VAL A 201 -11.83 -9.17 0.42
N THR A 202 -12.27 -8.83 1.63
CA THR A 202 -12.30 -7.45 2.12
C THR A 202 -11.03 -7.18 2.92
N VAL A 203 -10.27 -6.17 2.53
CA VAL A 203 -9.08 -5.69 3.24
C VAL A 203 -9.43 -4.41 3.99
N GLU A 204 -9.13 -4.35 5.29
CA GLU A 204 -9.24 -3.12 6.10
C GLU A 204 -7.90 -2.79 6.75
N GLN A 205 -7.51 -1.53 6.65
CA GLN A 205 -6.32 -0.96 7.24
C GLN A 205 -6.71 0.24 8.10
N GLU A 206 -6.31 0.25 9.36
CA GLU A 206 -6.42 1.42 10.24
C GLU A 206 -5.03 1.93 10.60
N ILE A 207 -4.83 3.24 10.50
CA ILE A 207 -3.60 3.91 10.91
C ILE A 207 -3.98 5.05 11.86
N ARG A 208 -3.28 5.10 13.00
CA ARG A 208 -3.25 6.27 13.88
C ARG A 208 -1.80 6.73 13.99
N LEU A 209 -1.54 7.97 13.60
CA LEU A 209 -0.23 8.57 13.70
C LEU A 209 0.19 8.69 15.17
N ASN A 210 1.50 8.71 15.39
CA ASN A 210 2.06 9.08 16.67
C ASN A 210 1.96 10.59 16.90
N ASP A 211 1.98 10.98 18.17
CA ASP A 211 2.35 12.36 18.54
C ASP A 211 3.84 12.58 18.20
N PRO A 212 4.25 13.78 17.75
CA PRO A 212 5.67 14.12 17.60
C PRO A 212 6.47 13.79 18.87
N ASP A 213 7.69 13.27 18.70
CA ASP A 213 8.59 12.81 19.76
C ASP A 213 8.07 11.62 20.61
N ARG A 214 6.99 10.96 20.18
CA ARG A 214 6.42 9.78 20.85
C ARG A 214 6.32 8.59 19.90
N GLN A 215 6.40 7.39 20.47
CA GLN A 215 6.22 6.11 19.78
C GLN A 215 4.89 5.47 20.18
N ASP A 216 3.79 6.12 19.83
CA ASP A 216 2.43 5.66 20.14
C ASP A 216 1.52 5.54 18.91
N GLY A 217 2.14 5.58 17.73
CA GLY A 217 1.50 5.26 16.46
C GLY A 217 1.09 3.79 16.40
N LEU A 218 0.09 3.52 15.58
CA LEU A 218 -0.60 2.25 15.52
C LEU A 218 -1.00 1.93 14.07
N MET A 219 -0.81 0.67 13.67
CA MET A 219 -1.42 0.10 12.47
C MET A 219 -2.22 -1.14 12.82
N ARG A 220 -3.38 -1.33 12.19
CA ARG A 220 -4.18 -2.56 12.31
C ARG A 220 -4.67 -3.04 10.97
N VAL A 221 -4.82 -4.35 10.85
CA VAL A 221 -5.29 -5.03 9.64
C VAL A 221 -6.38 -6.04 9.97
N TRP A 222 -7.47 -6.00 9.22
CA TRP A 222 -8.49 -7.05 9.17
C TRP A 222 -8.63 -7.57 7.75
N ILE A 223 -8.89 -8.87 7.62
CA ILE A 223 -9.18 -9.55 6.35
C ILE A 223 -10.49 -10.29 6.54
N ASP A 224 -11.50 -9.94 5.73
CA ASP A 224 -12.89 -10.41 5.85
C ASP A 224 -13.50 -10.15 7.24
N GLY A 225 -13.16 -8.99 7.82
CA GLY A 225 -13.60 -8.60 9.17
C GLY A 225 -12.85 -9.30 10.31
N GLU A 226 -12.04 -10.32 10.01
CA GLU A 226 -11.24 -11.02 11.01
C GLU A 226 -9.92 -10.29 11.31
N PRO A 227 -9.58 -10.06 12.59
CA PRO A 227 -8.33 -9.40 12.96
C PRO A 227 -7.11 -10.23 12.56
N ARG A 228 -6.10 -9.61 11.93
CA ARG A 228 -4.88 -10.30 11.46
C ARG A 228 -3.59 -9.73 12.03
N LEU A 229 -3.56 -8.43 12.31
CA LEU A 229 -2.34 -7.74 12.70
C LEU A 229 -2.65 -6.47 13.48
N GLU A 230 -1.94 -6.26 14.58
CA GLU A 230 -1.76 -4.97 15.23
C GLU A 230 -0.25 -4.69 15.35
N VAL A 231 0.14 -3.47 15.02
CA VAL A 231 1.51 -2.97 15.19
C VAL A 231 1.44 -1.70 16.03
N SER A 232 2.03 -1.73 17.22
CA SER A 232 2.15 -0.61 18.14
C SER A 232 3.60 -0.11 18.22
N GLY A 233 3.80 1.08 18.79
CA GLY A 233 5.14 1.68 18.88
C GLY A 233 5.64 2.25 17.55
N VAL A 234 4.74 2.60 16.62
CA VAL A 234 5.14 3.08 15.29
C VAL A 234 5.46 4.58 15.36
N GLU A 235 6.60 4.97 14.80
CA GLU A 235 7.00 6.38 14.59
C GLU A 235 6.79 6.72 13.10
N PHE A 236 5.69 7.42 12.79
CA PHE A 236 5.38 7.88 11.44
C PHE A 236 5.93 9.27 11.15
N ARG A 237 5.94 10.14 12.16
CA ARG A 237 6.26 11.56 12.02
C ARG A 237 7.01 12.13 13.22
N ASP A 238 7.83 13.14 12.93
CA ASP A 238 8.51 14.00 13.90
C ASP A 238 7.90 15.42 13.93
N VAL A 239 7.02 15.75 12.99
CA VAL A 239 6.39 17.07 12.85
C VAL A 239 4.86 16.96 12.90
N GLN A 240 4.20 17.95 13.51
CA GLN A 240 2.76 17.94 13.70
C GLN A 240 1.97 18.06 12.38
N ASP A 241 2.53 18.75 11.39
CA ASP A 241 1.85 19.02 10.12
C ASP A 241 1.89 17.85 9.12
N ALA A 242 2.56 16.74 9.47
CA ALA A 242 2.51 15.50 8.68
C ALA A 242 1.25 14.69 9.03
N HIS A 243 0.40 14.44 8.04
CA HIS A 243 -0.90 13.79 8.19
C HIS A 243 -1.03 12.54 7.31
N ILE A 244 -2.14 11.81 7.46
CA ILE A 244 -2.55 10.75 6.53
C ILE A 244 -3.26 11.43 5.36
N ASP A 245 -2.67 11.37 4.17
CA ASP A 245 -3.19 12.08 2.99
C ASP A 245 -4.24 11.26 2.24
N GLY A 246 -4.01 9.94 2.11
CA GLY A 246 -4.98 9.06 1.47
C GLY A 246 -4.39 7.77 0.91
N LEU A 247 -4.76 7.42 -0.32
CA LEU A 247 -4.46 6.14 -0.95
C LEU A 247 -3.19 6.23 -1.79
N MET A 248 -2.26 5.33 -1.54
CA MET A 248 -1.22 4.96 -2.48
C MET A 248 -1.68 3.68 -3.20
N PHE A 249 -2.38 3.84 -4.32
CA PHE A 249 -2.71 2.71 -5.18
C PHE A 249 -1.43 2.31 -5.89
N SER A 250 -0.95 1.09 -5.64
CA SER A 250 0.29 0.63 -6.21
C SER A 250 0.24 -0.88 -6.27
N THR A 251 0.09 -1.42 -7.48
CA THR A 251 0.07 -2.85 -7.69
C THR A 251 0.96 -3.27 -8.85
N PHE A 252 1.84 -4.22 -8.58
CA PHE A 252 2.82 -4.79 -9.50
C PHE A 252 3.44 -6.03 -8.86
N PHE A 253 3.87 -6.99 -9.66
CA PHE A 253 4.74 -8.08 -9.20
C PHE A 253 6.11 -7.53 -8.82
N GLY A 254 6.72 -7.92 -7.71
CA GLY A 254 8.10 -7.48 -7.43
C GLY A 254 8.52 -7.42 -5.97
N GLY A 255 9.72 -6.99 -5.58
CA GLY A 255 11.09 -7.13 -6.12
C GLY A 255 11.45 -6.82 -7.58
N THR A 256 12.76 -6.83 -7.85
CA THR A 256 13.32 -6.56 -9.19
C THR A 256 14.04 -7.80 -9.71
N GLY A 257 13.92 -8.05 -11.01
CA GLY A 257 14.64 -9.10 -11.73
C GLY A 257 13.77 -10.32 -12.07
N GLU A 258 14.31 -11.18 -12.93
CA GLU A 258 13.58 -12.24 -13.64
C GLU A 258 12.74 -13.13 -12.74
N SER A 259 13.28 -13.51 -11.58
CA SER A 259 12.59 -14.40 -10.63
C SER A 259 11.36 -13.80 -9.94
N TRP A 260 11.07 -12.51 -10.15
CA TRP A 260 9.85 -11.83 -9.69
C TRP A 260 8.81 -11.66 -10.79
N ARG A 261 9.16 -11.93 -12.04
CA ARG A 261 8.28 -11.69 -13.17
C ARG A 261 7.12 -12.66 -13.14
N THR A 262 5.92 -12.16 -13.43
CA THR A 262 4.78 -13.05 -13.65
C THR A 262 5.03 -13.93 -14.88
N PRO A 263 4.79 -15.26 -14.82
CA PRO A 263 5.09 -16.17 -15.92
C PRO A 263 4.07 -16.09 -17.07
N ARG A 264 2.96 -15.38 -16.87
CA ARG A 264 1.85 -15.26 -17.83
C ARG A 264 1.10 -13.95 -17.61
N ASP A 265 0.17 -13.67 -18.49
CA ASP A 265 -0.78 -12.58 -18.33
C ASP A 265 -1.69 -12.87 -17.12
N GLN A 266 -1.76 -11.93 -16.18
CA GLN A 266 -2.56 -12.04 -14.96
C GLN A 266 -3.31 -10.75 -14.67
N TYR A 267 -4.33 -10.85 -13.83
CA TYR A 267 -5.16 -9.71 -13.42
C TYR A 267 -5.34 -9.69 -11.91
N LEU A 268 -5.62 -8.52 -11.36
CA LEU A 268 -6.17 -8.32 -10.02
C LEU A 268 -7.33 -7.35 -10.11
N ASP A 269 -8.40 -7.66 -9.39
CA ASP A 269 -9.60 -6.82 -9.37
C ASP A 269 -9.74 -6.13 -8.02
N PHE A 270 -10.07 -4.85 -8.05
CA PHE A 270 -10.26 -4.01 -6.87
C PHE A 270 -11.64 -3.35 -6.92
N ALA A 271 -12.35 -3.31 -5.81
CA ALA A 271 -13.69 -2.75 -5.73
C ALA A 271 -13.98 -2.13 -4.36
N ASP A 272 -15.08 -1.38 -4.25
CA ASP A 272 -15.66 -0.95 -2.97
C ASP A 272 -14.66 -0.23 -2.03
N PHE A 273 -13.86 0.68 -2.62
CA PHE A 273 -12.95 1.54 -1.87
C PHE A 273 -13.76 2.47 -0.95
N LYS A 274 -13.42 2.47 0.34
CA LYS A 274 -14.02 3.33 1.36
C LYS A 274 -12.95 3.85 2.29
N PHE A 275 -13.03 5.14 2.58
CA PHE A 275 -12.13 5.85 3.47
C PHE A 275 -12.91 6.31 4.68
N TYR A 276 -12.29 6.18 5.85
CA TYR A 276 -12.85 6.54 7.14
C TYR A 276 -11.86 7.46 7.84
N ARG A 277 -12.39 8.38 8.64
CA ARG A 277 -11.60 9.28 9.47
C ARG A 277 -12.25 9.38 10.85
N ARG A 278 -11.42 9.49 11.88
CA ARG A 278 -11.86 9.79 13.25
C ARG A 278 -11.65 11.26 13.60
#